data_AF-A0A3D1R986-F1
#
_entry.id   AF-A0A3D1R986-F1
#
_cell.length_a   1.000
_cell.length_b   1.000
_cell.length_c   1.000
_cell.angle_alpha   90.00
_cell.angle_beta   90.00
_cell.angle_gamma   90.00
#
_symmetry.space_group_name_H-M   'P 1'
#
loop_
_entity.id
_entity.type
_entity.pdbx_description
1 polymer ?
#
loop_
_entity_poly.entity_id
_entity_poly.type
_entity_poly.pdbx_seq_one_letter_code
_entity_poly.pdbx_strand_id
1 'polypeptide(L)'
;MVFGWLFGEKKRQETSTSDARALQAQADEATNAHDVARGESLCRELVRLAPDNADAWNMLGVNLIRRDAADPQTRAEAVVTWMRALALRPGDSRAADHLQAELQFPDELIPSLIDSLEKPAPSGDDAAAVLAQLGAKAKPALSEAAARQGRVAERARSLLETLG
;
A
#
# COMPACT_ATOMS: atom_id res chain seq x y z
N MET A 1 29.51 38.42 1.20
CA MET A 1 29.70 37.45 0.10
C MET A 1 29.13 36.11 0.55
N VAL A 2 27.94 35.73 0.08
CA VAL A 2 27.36 34.40 0.30
C VAL A 2 26.84 33.92 -1.04
N PHE A 3 27.60 33.05 -1.71
CA PHE A 3 27.15 32.38 -2.93
C PHE A 3 27.66 30.94 -2.86
N GLY A 4 26.77 29.97 -3.08
CA GLY A 4 27.17 28.61 -3.43
C GLY A 4 26.47 27.44 -2.76
N TRP A 5 25.13 27.46 -2.55
CA TRP A 5 24.44 26.26 -2.03
C TRP A 5 23.02 26.00 -2.62
N LEU A 6 22.63 26.56 -3.77
CA LEU A 6 21.28 26.35 -4.32
C LEU A 6 21.18 25.55 -5.64
N PHE A 7 22.30 25.23 -6.30
CA PHE A 7 22.27 24.61 -7.64
C PHE A 7 22.34 23.07 -7.65
N GLY A 8 22.71 22.42 -6.53
CA GLY A 8 22.87 20.97 -6.46
C GLY A 8 21.58 20.19 -6.16
N GLU A 9 20.65 20.79 -5.42
CA GLU A 9 19.38 20.13 -5.04
C GLU A 9 18.36 20.18 -6.17
N LYS A 10 18.29 21.31 -6.88
CA LYS A 10 17.33 21.50 -7.98
C LYS A 10 17.57 20.53 -9.14
N LYS A 11 18.84 20.32 -9.53
CA LYS A 11 19.20 19.32 -10.56
C LYS A 11 18.88 17.89 -10.13
N ARG A 12 19.12 17.53 -8.86
CA ARG A 12 18.82 16.20 -8.32
C ARG A 12 17.31 15.93 -8.28
N GLN A 13 16.52 16.91 -7.85
CA GLN A 13 15.07 16.82 -7.82
C GLN A 13 14.50 16.68 -9.24
N GLU A 14 14.96 17.49 -10.20
CA GLU A 14 14.53 17.40 -11.60
C GLU A 14 14.86 16.04 -12.24
N THR A 15 16.05 15.48 -11.98
CA THR A 15 16.41 14.13 -12.44
C THR A 15 15.59 13.03 -11.75
N SER A 16 15.38 13.11 -10.42
CA SER A 16 14.59 12.10 -9.71
C SER A 16 13.12 12.11 -10.14
N THR A 17 12.56 13.28 -10.44
CA THR A 17 11.18 13.37 -10.96
C THR A 17 11.08 12.87 -12.40
N SER A 18 12.07 13.13 -13.27
CA SER A 18 12.07 12.57 -14.62
C SER A 18 12.22 11.05 -14.62
N ASP A 19 13.07 10.53 -13.75
CA ASP A 19 13.32 9.09 -13.60
C ASP A 19 12.08 8.38 -13.05
N ALA A 20 11.40 8.96 -12.05
CA ALA A 20 10.15 8.43 -11.51
C ALA A 20 9.04 8.39 -12.57
N ARG A 21 8.91 9.42 -13.42
CA ARG A 21 7.91 9.43 -14.49
C ARG A 21 8.19 8.36 -15.55
N ALA A 22 9.46 8.19 -15.96
CA ALA A 22 9.84 7.16 -16.92
C ALA A 22 9.62 5.74 -16.34
N LEU A 23 9.93 5.56 -15.06
CA LEU A 23 9.70 4.32 -14.34
C LEU A 23 8.20 4.02 -14.20
N GLN A 24 7.37 5.04 -13.94
CA GLN A 24 5.92 4.91 -13.91
C GLN A 24 5.36 4.43 -15.24
N ALA A 25 5.75 5.03 -16.36
CA ALA A 25 5.27 4.59 -17.67
C ALA A 25 5.62 3.12 -17.96
N GLN A 26 6.82 2.68 -17.58
CA GLN A 26 7.23 1.28 -17.74
C GLN A 26 6.47 0.34 -16.80
N ALA A 27 6.23 0.76 -15.55
CA ALA A 27 5.44 -0.02 -14.61
C ALA A 27 4.01 -0.17 -15.11
N ASP A 28 3.43 0.90 -15.68
CA ASP A 28 2.08 0.93 -16.24
C ASP A 28 1.99 -0.04 -17.42
N GLU A 29 2.94 0.05 -18.34
CA GLU A 29 3.04 -0.85 -19.49
C GLU A 29 3.14 -2.31 -19.05
N ALA A 30 4.07 -2.64 -18.15
CA ALA A 30 4.27 -4.01 -17.67
C ALA A 30 3.02 -4.55 -16.94
N THR A 31 2.39 -3.72 -16.11
CA THR A 31 1.15 -4.07 -15.40
C THR A 31 0.02 -4.30 -16.39
N ASN A 32 -0.16 -3.44 -17.39
CA ASN A 32 -1.20 -3.59 -18.40
C ASN A 32 -0.94 -4.79 -19.34
N ALA A 33 0.33 -5.11 -19.60
CA ALA A 33 0.74 -6.27 -20.37
C ALA A 33 0.66 -7.59 -19.60
N HIS A 34 0.28 -7.56 -18.31
CA HIS A 34 0.28 -8.72 -17.42
C HIS A 34 1.66 -9.39 -17.25
N ASP A 35 2.75 -8.64 -17.48
CA ASP A 35 4.10 -9.07 -17.13
C ASP A 35 4.31 -8.85 -15.63
N VAL A 36 3.79 -9.79 -14.85
CA VAL A 36 3.67 -9.68 -13.38
C VAL A 36 5.03 -9.46 -12.71
N ALA A 37 6.04 -10.22 -13.11
CA ALA A 37 7.37 -10.15 -12.50
C ALA A 37 8.03 -8.80 -12.74
N ARG A 38 7.96 -8.30 -13.99
CA ARG A 38 8.48 -6.98 -14.33
C ARG A 38 7.66 -5.87 -13.69
N GLY A 39 6.33 -5.97 -13.74
CA GLY A 39 5.39 -5.01 -13.15
C GLY A 39 5.62 -4.84 -11.64
N GLU A 40 5.70 -5.94 -10.89
CA GLU A 40 6.00 -5.90 -9.46
C GLU A 40 7.36 -5.24 -9.20
N SER A 41 8.41 -5.65 -9.92
CA SER A 41 9.76 -5.11 -9.71
C SER A 41 9.83 -3.60 -9.96
N LEU A 42 9.22 -3.12 -11.06
CA LEU A 42 9.18 -1.71 -11.40
C LEU A 42 8.34 -0.91 -10.40
N CYS A 43 7.20 -1.44 -9.96
CA CYS A 43 6.37 -0.79 -8.95
C CYS A 43 7.10 -0.68 -7.60
N ARG A 44 7.85 -1.72 -7.18
CA ARG A 44 8.66 -1.69 -5.94
C ARG A 44 9.76 -0.64 -5.99
N GLU A 45 10.41 -0.47 -7.14
CA GLU A 45 11.39 0.59 -7.34
C GLU A 45 10.71 1.97 -7.33
N LEU A 46 9.55 2.09 -7.98
CA LEU A 46 8.81 3.35 -8.08
C LEU A 46 8.32 3.84 -6.73
N VAL A 47 7.78 2.97 -5.88
CA VAL A 47 7.36 3.35 -4.52
C VAL A 47 8.55 3.68 -3.62
N ARG A 48 9.77 3.21 -3.96
CA ARG A 48 11.00 3.62 -3.27
C ARG A 48 11.46 5.01 -3.68
N LEU A 49 11.29 5.36 -4.95
CA LEU A 49 11.72 6.64 -5.52
C LEU A 49 10.68 7.75 -5.30
N ALA A 50 9.39 7.41 -5.38
CA ALA A 50 8.24 8.29 -5.23
C ALA A 50 7.21 7.63 -4.30
N PRO A 51 7.45 7.63 -2.97
CA PRO A 51 6.57 6.99 -1.99
C PRO A 51 5.19 7.65 -1.88
N ASP A 52 5.02 8.85 -2.41
CA ASP A 52 3.77 9.61 -2.49
C ASP A 52 2.98 9.34 -3.79
N ASN A 53 3.44 8.43 -4.65
CA ASN A 53 2.76 8.06 -5.87
C ASN A 53 1.65 7.01 -5.61
N ALA A 54 0.40 7.48 -5.54
CA ALA A 54 -0.76 6.62 -5.33
C ALA A 54 -0.93 5.53 -6.41
N ASP A 55 -0.63 5.83 -7.68
CA ASP A 55 -0.78 4.89 -8.78
C ASP A 55 0.22 3.74 -8.65
N ALA A 56 1.46 4.03 -8.26
CA ALA A 56 2.50 3.04 -8.02
C ALA A 56 2.11 2.03 -6.92
N TRP A 57 1.55 2.53 -5.82
CA TRP A 57 1.01 1.68 -4.75
C TRP A 57 -0.15 0.81 -5.23
N ASN A 58 -1.06 1.38 -6.03
CA ASN A 58 -2.19 0.64 -6.57
C ASN A 58 -1.74 -0.50 -7.50
N MET A 59 -0.80 -0.22 -8.41
CA MET A 59 -0.28 -1.19 -9.35
C MET A 59 0.56 -2.27 -8.68
N LEU A 60 1.28 -1.94 -7.60
CA LEU A 60 2.00 -2.92 -6.81
C LEU A 60 1.03 -3.99 -6.27
N GLY A 61 -0.10 -3.56 -5.69
CA GLY A 61 -1.13 -4.49 -5.20
C GLY A 61 -1.72 -5.37 -6.30
N VAL A 62 -1.98 -4.80 -7.48
CA VAL A 62 -2.46 -5.55 -8.65
C VAL A 62 -1.45 -6.62 -9.07
N ASN A 63 -0.17 -6.29 -9.14
CA ASN A 63 0.86 -7.26 -9.51
C ASN A 63 1.07 -8.33 -8.41
N LEU A 64 0.95 -7.98 -7.14
CA LEU A 64 1.02 -8.94 -6.03
C LEU A 64 -0.08 -10.00 -6.13
N ILE A 65 -1.34 -9.59 -6.31
CA ILE A 65 -2.44 -10.56 -6.49
C ILE A 65 -2.24 -11.42 -7.74
N ARG A 66 -1.74 -10.84 -8.83
CA ARG A 66 -1.47 -11.61 -10.05
C ARG A 66 -0.30 -12.58 -9.89
N ARG A 67 0.65 -12.29 -9.00
CA ARG A 67 1.78 -13.17 -8.69
C ARG A 67 1.29 -14.43 -7.99
N ASP A 68 0.50 -14.23 -6.93
CA ASP A 68 -0.06 -15.34 -6.18
C ASP A 68 -1.31 -14.91 -5.40
N ALA A 69 -2.48 -15.14 -6.01
CA ALA A 69 -3.77 -14.88 -5.37
C ALA A 69 -4.17 -15.96 -4.36
N ALA A 70 -3.45 -17.07 -4.26
CA ALA A 70 -3.75 -18.14 -3.30
C ALA A 70 -2.96 -17.97 -1.99
N ASP A 71 -1.82 -17.27 -2.04
CA ASP A 71 -0.97 -17.02 -0.88
C ASP A 71 -1.53 -15.90 0.02
N PRO A 72 -1.95 -16.20 1.27
CA PRO A 72 -2.52 -15.21 2.18
C PRO A 72 -1.56 -14.07 2.53
N GLN A 73 -0.25 -14.33 2.53
CA GLN A 73 0.78 -13.33 2.79
C GLN A 73 0.88 -12.32 1.65
N THR A 74 0.93 -12.81 0.41
CA THR A 74 0.92 -11.97 -0.79
C THR A 74 -0.36 -11.13 -0.89
N ARG A 75 -1.52 -11.72 -0.59
CA ARG A 75 -2.79 -10.98 -0.54
C ARG A 75 -2.82 -9.92 0.54
N ALA A 76 -2.29 -10.22 1.73
CA ALA A 76 -2.18 -9.24 2.81
C ALA A 76 -1.23 -8.08 2.44
N GLU A 77 -0.12 -8.36 1.76
CA GLU A 77 0.77 -7.31 1.23
C GLU A 77 0.03 -6.43 0.21
N ALA A 78 -0.75 -7.03 -0.71
CA ALA A 78 -1.55 -6.30 -1.67
C ALA A 78 -2.56 -5.35 -0.99
N VAL A 79 -3.27 -5.84 0.02
CA VAL A 79 -4.19 -5.03 0.85
C VAL A 79 -3.47 -3.82 1.44
N VAL A 80 -2.29 -4.00 2.04
CA VAL A 80 -1.48 -2.89 2.58
C VAL A 80 -1.08 -1.89 1.49
N THR A 81 -0.77 -2.34 0.28
CA THR A 81 -0.42 -1.44 -0.82
C THR A 81 -1.61 -0.63 -1.34
N TRP A 82 -2.80 -1.23 -1.48
CA TRP A 82 -4.01 -0.49 -1.87
C TRP A 82 -4.46 0.49 -0.78
N MET A 83 -4.26 0.14 0.49
CA MET A 83 -4.43 1.07 1.60
C MET A 83 -3.53 2.29 1.46
N ARG A 84 -2.26 2.10 1.06
CA ARG A 84 -1.33 3.22 0.78
C ARG A 84 -1.73 4.03 -0.45
N ALA A 85 -2.30 3.40 -1.47
CA ALA A 85 -2.84 4.14 -2.62
C ALA A 85 -4.01 5.05 -2.20
N LEU A 86 -4.96 4.51 -1.42
CA LEU A 86 -6.10 5.25 -0.87
C LEU A 86 -5.66 6.31 0.14
N ALA A 87 -4.54 6.10 0.83
CA ALA A 87 -3.95 7.09 1.72
C ALA A 87 -3.64 8.39 1.00
N LEU A 88 -2.94 8.24 -0.10
CA LEU A 88 -2.44 9.33 -0.93
C LEU A 88 -3.55 9.91 -1.81
N ARG A 89 -4.55 9.08 -2.15
CA ARG A 89 -5.69 9.47 -2.98
C ARG A 89 -6.99 8.79 -2.50
N PRO A 90 -7.68 9.36 -1.49
CA PRO A 90 -8.90 8.77 -0.90
C PRO A 90 -10.06 8.52 -1.87
N GLY A 91 -10.07 9.20 -3.02
CA GLY A 91 -11.07 9.04 -4.08
C GLY A 91 -10.68 8.05 -5.20
N ASP A 92 -9.57 7.31 -5.08
CA ASP A 92 -9.17 6.35 -6.12
C ASP A 92 -10.09 5.12 -6.11
N SER A 93 -11.07 5.10 -7.02
CA SER A 93 -12.04 4.01 -7.11
C SER A 93 -11.38 2.67 -7.42
N ARG A 94 -10.27 2.64 -8.17
CA ARG A 94 -9.59 1.38 -8.53
C ARG A 94 -9.01 0.70 -7.30
N ALA A 95 -8.29 1.46 -6.48
CA ALA A 95 -7.73 0.94 -5.23
C ALA A 95 -8.83 0.53 -4.23
N ALA A 96 -9.94 1.28 -4.20
CA ALA A 96 -11.10 0.95 -3.38
C ALA A 96 -11.77 -0.35 -3.81
N ASP A 97 -11.95 -0.56 -5.12
CA ASP A 97 -12.57 -1.76 -5.69
C ASP A 97 -11.72 -3.01 -5.40
N HIS A 98 -10.39 -2.89 -5.56
CA HIS A 98 -9.46 -3.97 -5.25
C HIS A 98 -9.45 -4.34 -3.75
N LEU A 99 -9.41 -3.34 -2.88
CA LEU A 99 -9.50 -3.57 -1.45
C LEU A 99 -10.83 -4.23 -1.07
N GLN A 100 -11.94 -3.78 -1.65
CA GLN A 100 -13.25 -4.37 -1.41
C GLN A 100 -13.33 -5.83 -1.84
N ALA A 101 -12.68 -6.20 -2.95
CA ALA A 101 -12.64 -7.59 -3.41
C ALA A 101 -11.92 -8.50 -2.40
N GLU A 102 -10.76 -8.09 -1.88
CA GLU A 102 -9.99 -8.90 -0.93
C GLU A 102 -10.67 -9.01 0.44
N LEU A 103 -11.34 -7.95 0.90
CA LEU A 103 -12.04 -7.94 2.18
C LEU A 103 -13.25 -8.88 2.25
N GLN A 104 -13.62 -9.54 1.14
CA GLN A 104 -14.63 -10.62 1.15
C GLN A 104 -14.12 -11.92 1.79
N PHE A 105 -12.81 -12.07 1.99
CA PHE A 105 -12.21 -13.27 2.59
C PHE A 105 -11.39 -12.92 3.85
N PRO A 106 -12.02 -12.34 4.89
CA PRO A 106 -11.32 -11.77 6.03
C PRO A 106 -10.60 -12.83 6.89
N ASP A 107 -11.16 -14.04 6.99
CA ASP A 107 -10.64 -15.10 7.86
C ASP A 107 -9.24 -15.58 7.47
N GLU A 108 -8.95 -15.56 6.17
CA GLU A 108 -7.67 -15.98 5.61
C GLU A 108 -6.63 -14.86 5.71
N LEU A 109 -7.07 -13.60 5.57
CA LEU A 109 -6.19 -12.44 5.46
C LEU A 109 -5.72 -11.89 6.80
N ILE A 110 -6.59 -11.93 7.82
CA ILE A 110 -6.35 -11.22 9.08
C ILE A 110 -5.04 -11.64 9.77
N PRO A 111 -4.67 -12.94 9.88
CA PRO A 111 -3.40 -13.31 10.49
C PRO A 111 -2.18 -12.71 9.78
N SER A 112 -2.16 -12.72 8.45
CA SER A 112 -1.06 -12.19 7.63
C SER A 112 -1.06 -10.67 7.56
N LEU A 113 -2.24 -10.05 7.60
CA LEU A 113 -2.39 -8.59 7.67
C LEU A 113 -1.83 -8.06 8.98
N ILE A 114 -2.13 -8.73 10.09
CA ILE A 114 -1.56 -8.43 11.41
C ILE A 114 -0.02 -8.48 11.39
N ASP A 115 0.57 -9.54 10.84
CA ASP A 115 2.03 -9.68 10.71
C ASP A 115 2.64 -8.60 9.82
N SER A 116 1.95 -8.23 8.74
CA SER A 116 2.39 -7.20 7.80
C SER A 116 2.31 -5.79 8.37
N LEU A 117 1.38 -5.53 9.29
CA LEU A 117 1.23 -4.27 10.03
C LEU A 117 2.26 -4.10 11.16
N GLU A 118 2.91 -5.20 11.56
CA GLU A 118 4.29 -5.33 12.09
C GLU A 118 5.31 -4.22 11.84
N LYS A 119 5.44 -3.92 10.56
CA LYS A 119 6.60 -3.22 9.99
C LYS A 119 6.32 -1.72 10.01
N PRO A 120 7.34 -0.87 10.24
CA PRO A 120 7.12 0.54 10.50
C PRO A 120 6.21 1.18 9.44
N ALA A 121 5.07 1.69 9.91
CA ALA A 121 4.19 2.54 9.14
C ALA A 121 4.98 3.77 8.66
N PRO A 122 4.66 4.32 7.47
CA PRO A 122 5.32 5.53 7.00
C PRO A 122 5.13 6.67 8.00
N SER A 123 6.23 7.36 8.29
CA SER A 123 6.27 8.59 9.05
C SER A 123 5.61 9.73 8.28
N GLY A 124 4.66 10.42 8.92
CA GLY A 124 3.98 11.62 8.41
C GLY A 124 2.54 11.71 8.92
N ASP A 125 2.03 12.92 9.07
CA ASP A 125 0.68 13.22 9.63
C ASP A 125 -0.49 12.64 8.78
N ASP A 126 -0.21 12.09 7.60
CA ASP A 126 -1.21 11.48 6.70
C ASP A 126 -1.51 10.00 6.98
N ALA A 127 -0.72 9.29 7.81
CA ALA A 127 -0.96 7.87 8.09
C ALA A 127 -2.21 7.61 8.95
N ALA A 128 -2.57 8.56 9.83
CA ALA A 128 -3.67 8.42 10.79
C ALA A 128 -5.06 8.48 10.13
N ALA A 129 -5.25 9.33 9.13
CA ALA A 129 -6.53 9.45 8.40
C ALA A 129 -6.89 8.19 7.60
N VAL A 130 -5.88 7.40 7.27
CA VAL A 130 -5.96 6.24 6.39
C VAL A 130 -6.22 5.01 7.23
N LEU A 131 -5.50 4.90 8.34
CA LEU A 131 -5.83 4.02 9.45
C LEU A 131 -7.28 4.25 9.92
N ALA A 132 -7.76 5.49 10.04
CA ALA A 132 -9.16 5.77 10.36
C ALA A 132 -10.15 5.31 9.26
N GLN A 133 -9.83 5.48 7.97
CA GLN A 133 -10.67 5.00 6.86
C GLN A 133 -10.67 3.47 6.72
N LEU A 134 -9.54 2.83 7.01
CA LEU A 134 -9.39 1.39 7.19
C LEU A 134 -10.20 0.87 8.36
N GLY A 135 -10.10 1.57 9.49
CA GLY A 135 -10.90 1.34 10.68
C GLY A 135 -12.39 1.41 10.39
N ALA A 136 -12.84 2.18 9.40
CA ALA A 136 -14.26 2.26 9.04
C ALA A 136 -14.73 1.12 8.09
N LYS A 137 -13.96 0.77 7.05
CA LYS A 137 -14.34 -0.26 6.06
C LYS A 137 -13.93 -1.68 6.43
N ALA A 138 -12.76 -1.85 7.06
CA ALA A 138 -12.32 -3.12 7.62
C ALA A 138 -12.85 -3.35 9.05
N LYS A 139 -13.54 -2.36 9.67
CA LYS A 139 -14.15 -2.50 11.01
C LYS A 139 -14.93 -3.78 11.18
N PRO A 140 -15.86 -4.15 10.27
CA PRO A 140 -16.67 -5.34 10.47
C PRO A 140 -15.82 -6.61 10.51
N ALA A 141 -14.89 -6.75 9.55
CA ALA A 141 -13.97 -7.88 9.46
C ALA A 141 -13.00 -7.97 10.65
N LEU A 142 -12.37 -6.86 11.02
CA LEU A 142 -11.49 -6.77 12.19
C LEU A 142 -12.27 -6.98 13.49
N SER A 143 -13.52 -6.51 13.58
CA SER A 143 -14.39 -6.69 14.76
C SER A 143 -14.82 -8.15 14.92
N GLU A 144 -15.12 -8.83 13.82
CA GLU A 144 -15.45 -10.26 13.81
C GLU A 144 -14.23 -11.10 14.25
N ALA A 145 -13.03 -10.80 13.73
CA ALA A 145 -11.81 -11.47 14.19
C ALA A 145 -11.45 -11.11 15.64
N ALA A 146 -11.67 -9.85 16.06
CA ALA A 146 -11.52 -9.41 17.44
C ALA A 146 -12.52 -10.10 18.39
N ALA A 147 -13.62 -10.65 17.91
CA ALA A 147 -14.56 -11.42 18.72
C ALA A 147 -14.08 -12.87 18.99
N ARG A 148 -13.04 -13.35 18.30
CA ARG A 148 -12.48 -14.70 18.49
C ARG A 148 -11.49 -14.74 19.68
N GLN A 149 -10.92 -15.91 19.96
CA GLN A 149 -9.89 -16.09 20.99
C GLN A 149 -8.51 -16.33 20.37
N GLY A 150 -7.45 -15.99 21.12
CA GLY A 150 -6.06 -16.20 20.73
C GLY A 150 -5.36 -14.94 20.19
N ARG A 151 -4.09 -15.11 19.82
CA ARG A 151 -3.16 -14.02 19.45
C ARG A 151 -3.65 -13.16 18.28
N VAL A 152 -4.43 -13.75 17.38
CA VAL A 152 -5.03 -13.07 16.22
C VAL A 152 -6.12 -12.09 16.66
N ALA A 153 -6.97 -12.48 17.60
CA ALA A 153 -8.01 -11.62 18.14
C ALA A 153 -7.43 -10.47 18.98
N GLU A 154 -6.35 -10.73 19.73
CA GLU A 154 -5.65 -9.70 20.51
C GLU A 154 -5.02 -8.62 19.61
N ARG A 155 -4.39 -9.02 18.50
CA ARG A 155 -3.84 -8.07 17.53
C ARG A 155 -4.92 -7.35 16.71
N ALA A 156 -6.02 -8.01 16.36
CA ALA A 156 -7.17 -7.36 15.72
C ALA A 156 -7.79 -6.28 16.62
N ARG A 157 -7.89 -6.52 17.94
CA ARG A 157 -8.31 -5.52 18.93
C ARG A 157 -7.33 -4.36 19.03
N SER A 158 -6.04 -4.64 19.16
CA SER A 158 -4.98 -3.61 19.19
C SER A 158 -5.00 -2.74 17.93
N LEU A 159 -5.25 -3.35 16.77
CA LEU A 159 -5.49 -2.60 15.54
C LEU A 159 -6.75 -1.74 15.65
N LEU A 160 -7.92 -2.31 15.96
CA LEU A 160 -9.14 -1.50 16.11
C LEU A 160 -9.01 -0.32 17.10
N GLU A 161 -8.24 -0.47 18.17
CA GLU A 161 -7.95 0.58 19.15
C GLU A 161 -7.03 1.68 18.59
N THR A 162 -6.10 1.34 17.70
CA THR A 162 -5.24 2.33 17.02
C THR A 162 -5.92 3.00 15.81
N LEU A 163 -6.99 2.40 15.28
CA LEU A 163 -7.77 2.93 14.15
C LEU A 163 -8.98 3.80 14.59
N GLY A 164 -9.29 3.87 15.89
CA GLY A 164 -10.43 4.61 16.46
C GLY A 164 -10.03 5.92 17.11
#